data_AF-A0A679GJ17-F1
#
_entry.id   AF-A0A679GJ17-F1
#
_cell.length_a   1.000
_cell.length_b   1.000
_cell.length_c   1.000
_cell.angle_alpha   90.00
_cell.angle_beta   90.00
_cell.angle_gamma   90.00
#
_symmetry.space_group_name_H-M   'P 1'
#
loop_
_entity.id
_entity.type
_entity.pdbx_description
1 polymer ?
#
loop_
_entity_poly.entity_id
_entity_poly.type
_entity_poly.pdbx_seq_one_letter_code
_entity_poly.pdbx_strand_id
1 'polypeptide(L)'
;MPLAAEHRRLAALADRLVQVLTGHEWEALAPLDAQIARCLHALRQQGHVGVADCLVCRRMRRLHQQAQRDCRTELRRLERQLSHDLDAAEGRQAYLITDCQTGA
;
A
#
# COMPACT_ATOMS: atom_id res chain seq x y z
N MET A 1 10.19 2.17 -31.96
CA MET A 1 9.12 2.99 -31.34
C MET A 1 9.18 2.85 -29.81
N PRO A 2 10.05 3.63 -29.14
CA PRO A 2 10.29 3.52 -27.69
C PRO A 2 9.09 3.90 -26.81
N LEU A 3 8.32 4.91 -27.24
CA LEU A 3 7.16 5.44 -26.49
C LEU A 3 6.04 4.41 -26.28
N ALA A 4 5.76 3.62 -27.32
CA ALA A 4 4.72 2.60 -27.27
C ALA A 4 5.09 1.46 -26.29
N ALA A 5 6.39 1.16 -26.17
CA ALA A 5 6.87 0.15 -25.23
C ALA A 5 6.76 0.65 -23.78
N GLU A 6 7.10 1.91 -23.51
CA GLU A 6 6.97 2.52 -22.18
C GLU A 6 5.52 2.67 -21.75
N HIS A 7 4.62 3.07 -22.65
CA HIS A 7 3.18 3.11 -22.36
C HIS A 7 2.60 1.72 -22.04
N ARG A 8 3.01 0.68 -22.77
CA ARG A 8 2.61 -0.71 -22.45
C ARG A 8 3.15 -1.15 -21.09
N ARG A 9 4.40 -0.80 -20.78
CA ARG A 9 5.01 -1.11 -19.48
C ARG A 9 4.25 -0.44 -18.34
N LEU A 10 3.87 0.83 -18.50
CA LEU A 10 3.06 1.56 -17.53
C LEU A 10 1.65 0.98 -17.39
N ALA A 11 1.02 0.54 -18.47
CA ALA A 11 -0.27 -0.14 -18.42
C ALA A 11 -0.18 -1.46 -17.64
N ALA A 12 0.85 -2.28 -17.90
CA ALA A 12 1.09 -3.53 -17.17
C ALA A 12 1.33 -3.28 -15.67
N LEU A 13 2.08 -2.23 -15.31
CA LEU A 13 2.26 -1.83 -13.92
C LEU A 13 0.95 -1.38 -13.26
N ALA A 14 0.07 -0.71 -14.01
CA ALA A 14 -1.24 -0.29 -13.50
C ALA A 14 -2.14 -1.50 -13.22
N ASP A 15 -2.13 -2.51 -14.10
CA ASP A 15 -2.88 -3.74 -13.89
C ASP A 15 -2.32 -4.55 -12.71
N ARG A 16 -0.99 -4.59 -12.55
CA ARG A 16 -0.35 -5.20 -11.38
C ARG A 16 -0.71 -4.48 -10.08
N LEU A 17 -0.80 -3.15 -10.10
CA LEU A 17 -1.20 -2.37 -8.92
C LEU A 17 -2.65 -2.68 -8.52
N VAL A 18 -3.55 -2.87 -9.47
CA VAL A 18 -4.92 -3.32 -9.19
C VAL A 18 -4.92 -4.69 -8.50
N GLN A 19 -4.12 -5.64 -8.97
CA GLN A 19 -4.01 -6.97 -8.37
C GLN A 19 -3.50 -6.90 -6.92
N VAL A 20 -2.42 -6.16 -6.69
CA VAL A 20 -1.81 -5.98 -5.36
C VAL A 20 -2.80 -5.33 -4.39
N LEU A 21 -3.52 -4.29 -4.82
CA LEU A 21 -4.52 -3.62 -3.98
C LEU A 21 -5.72 -4.52 -3.67
N THR A 22 -6.21 -5.29 -4.66
CA THR A 22 -7.34 -6.22 -4.46
C THR A 22 -6.94 -7.38 -3.54
N GLY A 23 -5.73 -7.90 -3.74
CA GLY A 23 -5.17 -8.99 -2.93
C GLY A 23 -4.65 -8.56 -1.56
N HIS A 24 -4.66 -7.26 -1.24
CA HIS A 24 -4.08 -6.70 -0.01
C HIS A 24 -2.61 -7.13 0.19
N GLU A 25 -1.85 -7.26 -0.90
CA GLU A 25 -0.45 -7.69 -0.89
C GLU A 25 0.47 -6.52 -0.49
N TRP A 26 0.37 -6.08 0.77
CA TRP A 26 1.03 -4.84 1.25
C TRP A 26 2.56 -4.85 1.09
N GLU A 27 3.20 -6.01 1.23
CA GLU A 27 4.64 -6.16 1.02
C GLU A 27 5.05 -5.92 -0.44
N ALA A 28 4.19 -6.26 -1.40
CA ALA A 28 4.44 -6.08 -2.82
C ALA A 28 4.19 -4.64 -3.29
N LEU A 29 3.53 -3.81 -2.48
CA LEU A 29 3.14 -2.45 -2.86
C LEU A 29 4.34 -1.50 -2.95
N ALA A 30 5.25 -1.52 -1.97
CA ALA A 30 6.45 -0.66 -1.94
C ALA A 30 7.39 -0.87 -3.16
N PRO A 31 7.80 -2.10 -3.51
CA PRO A 31 8.65 -2.31 -4.68
C PRO A 31 7.94 -1.97 -6.00
N LEU A 32 6.61 -2.15 -6.06
CA LEU A 32 5.80 -1.80 -7.23
C LEU A 32 5.71 -0.28 -7.43
N ASP A 33 5.46 0.49 -6.36
CA ASP A 33 5.41 1.96 -6.42
C ASP A 33 6.77 2.54 -6.84
N ALA A 34 7.87 1.99 -6.34
CA ALA A 34 9.22 2.36 -6.77
C ALA A 34 9.49 2.06 -8.27
N GLN A 35 8.94 0.97 -8.82
CA GLN A 35 9.00 0.70 -10.26
C GLN A 35 8.20 1.70 -11.08
N ILE A 36 7.00 2.07 -10.62
CA ILE A 36 6.16 3.08 -11.27
C ILE A 36 6.87 4.44 -11.26
N ALA A 37 7.43 4.85 -10.13
CA ALA A 37 8.19 6.10 -9.99
C ALA A 37 9.37 6.17 -10.97
N ARG A 38 10.16 5.09 -11.09
CA ARG A 38 11.27 5.01 -12.06
C ARG A 38 10.79 5.15 -13.50
N CYS A 39 9.69 4.48 -13.88
CA CYS A 39 9.15 4.58 -15.23
C CYS A 39 8.66 6.00 -15.55
N LEU A 40 7.96 6.64 -14.61
CA LEU A 40 7.49 8.02 -14.78
C LEU A 40 8.66 9.01 -14.84
N HIS A 41 9.72 8.79 -14.08
CA HIS A 41 10.91 9.63 -14.10
C HIS A 41 11.65 9.52 -15.44
N ALA A 42 11.83 8.31 -15.97
CA ALA A 42 12.45 8.08 -17.28
C ALA A 42 11.67 8.79 -18.40
N LEU A 43 10.34 8.65 -18.41
CA LEU A 43 9.47 9.34 -19.37
C LEU A 43 9.57 10.87 -19.31
N ARG A 44 9.74 11.41 -18.09
CA ARG A 44 9.92 12.85 -17.89
C ARG A 44 11.29 13.32 -18.42
N GLN A 45 12.35 12.54 -18.20
CA GLN A 45 13.70 12.88 -18.68
C GLN A 45 13.80 12.86 -20.20
N GLN A 46 13.00 12.02 -20.88
CA GLN A 46 12.95 11.96 -22.35
C GLN A 46 12.19 13.14 -22.99
N GLY A 47 11.77 14.14 -22.20
CA GLY A 47 11.18 15.39 -22.73
C GLY A 47 9.73 15.26 -23.19
N HIS A 48 9.01 14.23 -22.74
CA HIS A 48 7.62 14.02 -23.13
C HIS A 48 6.66 14.96 -22.37
N VAL A 49 6.58 16.20 -22.86
CA VAL A 49 5.60 17.22 -22.46
C VAL A 49 4.21 16.76 -22.93
N GLY A 50 3.52 15.98 -22.10
CA GLY A 50 2.21 15.40 -22.41
C GLY A 50 1.91 14.08 -21.70
N VAL A 51 2.91 13.47 -21.05
CA VAL A 51 2.73 12.23 -20.25
C VAL A 51 1.68 12.42 -19.16
N ALA A 52 1.59 13.62 -18.58
CA ALA A 52 0.58 13.93 -17.56
C ALA A 52 -0.87 13.81 -18.05
N ASP A 53 -1.12 14.07 -19.33
CA ASP A 53 -2.46 14.00 -19.95
C ASP A 53 -2.77 12.63 -20.55
N CYS A 54 -1.77 11.74 -20.64
CA CYS A 54 -1.96 10.37 -21.07
C CYS A 54 -2.96 9.64 -20.15
N LEU A 55 -3.93 8.94 -20.75
CA LEU A 55 -4.97 8.18 -20.03
C LEU A 55 -4.36 7.21 -19.01
N VAL A 56 -3.23 6.60 -19.34
CA VAL A 56 -2.52 5.66 -18.46
C VAL A 56 -1.98 6.36 -17.21
N CYS A 57 -1.44 7.58 -17.34
CA CYS A 57 -0.96 8.36 -16.20
C CYS A 57 -2.10 8.89 -15.33
N ARG A 58 -3.23 9.28 -15.93
CA ARG A 58 -4.46 9.61 -15.19
C ARG A 58 -4.99 8.40 -14.40
N ARG A 59 -5.02 7.21 -15.02
CA ARG A 59 -5.37 5.96 -14.35
C ARG A 59 -4.41 5.67 -13.19
N MET A 60 -3.11 5.79 -13.41
CA MET A 60 -2.09 5.55 -12.39
C MET A 60 -2.23 6.49 -11.19
N ARG A 61 -2.52 7.78 -11.43
CA ARG A 61 -2.78 8.75 -10.36
C ARG A 61 -3.98 8.35 -9.51
N ARG A 62 -5.07 7.90 -10.13
CA ARG A 62 -6.26 7.41 -9.40
C ARG A 62 -5.94 6.16 -8.59
N LEU A 63 -5.19 5.21 -9.14
CA LEU A 63 -4.79 4.00 -8.43
C LEU A 63 -3.87 4.32 -7.25
N HIS A 64 -2.94 5.26 -7.39
CA HIS A 64 -2.08 5.67 -6.27
C HIS A 64 -2.89 6.37 -5.16
N GLN A 65 -3.87 7.22 -5.51
CA GLN A 65 -4.78 7.80 -4.52
C GLN A 65 -5.62 6.73 -3.81
N GLN A 66 -6.05 5.69 -4.52
CA GLN A 66 -6.75 4.56 -3.93
C GLN A 66 -5.84 3.79 -2.97
N ALA A 67 -4.63 3.45 -3.40
CA ALA A 67 -3.62 2.79 -2.58
C ALA A 67 -3.37 3.54 -1.25
N GLN A 68 -3.25 4.88 -1.29
CA GLN A 68 -3.08 5.69 -0.09
C GLN A 68 -4.26 5.58 0.88
N ARG A 69 -5.49 5.50 0.37
CA ARG A 69 -6.70 5.36 1.20
C ARG A 69 -6.76 3.97 1.83
N ASP A 70 -6.44 2.94 1.07
CA ASP A 70 -6.48 1.56 1.53
C ASP A 70 -5.39 1.31 2.56
N CYS A 71 -4.16 1.79 2.32
CA CYS A 71 -3.07 1.77 3.31
C CYS A 71 -3.46 2.48 4.62
N ARG A 72 -4.08 3.66 4.56
CA ARG A 72 -4.54 4.37 5.77
C ARG A 72 -5.62 3.58 6.52
N THR A 73 -6.48 2.89 5.79
CA THR A 73 -7.53 2.07 6.39
C THR A 73 -6.93 0.86 7.09
N GLU A 74 -5.92 0.23 6.50
CA GLU A 74 -5.25 -0.90 7.09
C GLU A 74 -4.39 -0.52 8.30
N LEU A 75 -3.69 0.61 8.25
CA LEU A 75 -2.99 1.15 9.42
C LEU A 75 -3.93 1.32 10.61
N ARG A 76 -5.11 1.93 10.40
CA ARG A 76 -6.13 2.07 11.46
C ARG A 76 -6.70 0.74 11.94
N ARG A 77 -6.70 -0.30 11.10
CA ARG A 77 -7.11 -1.65 11.52
C ARG A 77 -6.02 -2.26 12.42
N LEU A 78 -4.76 -2.18 12.01
CA LEU A 78 -3.62 -2.69 12.77
C LEU A 78 -3.47 -1.97 14.12
N GLU A 79 -3.67 -0.65 14.16
CA GLU A 79 -3.69 0.13 15.40
C GLU A 79 -4.77 -0.36 16.38
N ARG A 80 -5.99 -0.61 15.88
CA ARG A 80 -7.08 -1.16 16.70
C ARG A 80 -6.79 -2.58 17.18
N GLN A 81 -6.23 -3.42 16.32
CA GLN A 81 -5.84 -4.77 16.69
C GLN A 81 -4.76 -4.77 17.77
N LEU A 82 -3.72 -3.93 17.60
CA LEU A 82 -2.65 -3.79 18.58
C LEU A 82 -3.18 -3.30 19.93
N SER A 83 -4.07 -2.29 19.93
CA SER A 83 -4.72 -1.82 21.16
C SER A 83 -5.49 -2.93 21.86
N HIS A 84 -6.30 -3.68 21.11
CA HIS A 84 -7.06 -4.81 21.67
C HIS A 84 -6.13 -5.90 22.23
N ASP A 85 -5.05 -6.22 21.53
CA ASP A 85 -4.11 -7.25 21.97
C ASP A 85 -3.33 -6.83 23.22
N LEU A 86 -3.02 -5.54 23.36
CA LEU A 86 -2.47 -4.94 24.58
C LEU A 86 -3.48 -4.99 25.73
N ASP A 87 -4.72 -4.51 25.52
CA ASP A 87 -5.79 -4.55 26.54
C ASP A 87 -6.05 -5.99 27.02
N ALA A 88 -6.05 -6.94 26.08
CA ALA A 88 -6.22 -8.36 26.40
C ALA A 88 -5.02 -8.94 27.16
N ALA A 89 -3.79 -8.50 26.86
CA ALA A 89 -2.60 -8.90 27.61
C ALA A 89 -2.61 -8.35 29.04
N GLU A 90 -2.96 -7.08 29.21
CA GLU A 90 -3.11 -6.44 30.52
C GLU A 90 -4.22 -7.10 31.34
N GLY A 91 -5.37 -7.38 30.73
CA GLY A 91 -6.46 -8.11 31.37
C GLY A 91 -6.04 -9.50 31.83
N ARG A 92 -5.35 -10.28 30.99
CA ARG A 92 -4.80 -11.60 31.39
C ARG A 92 -3.80 -11.49 32.54
N GLN A 93 -2.95 -10.46 32.54
CA GLN A 93 -1.99 -10.24 33.62
C GLN A 93 -2.68 -9.89 34.95
N ALA A 94 -3.77 -9.13 34.93
CA ALA A 94 -4.55 -8.81 36.13
C ALA A 94 -5.14 -10.07 36.79
N TYR A 95 -5.66 -11.02 36.01
CA TYR A 95 -6.14 -12.29 36.53
C TYR A 95 -5.00 -13.16 37.09
N LEU A 96 -3.86 -13.25 36.39
CA LEU A 96 -2.70 -14.01 36.88
C LEU A 96 -2.16 -13.49 38.23
N ILE A 97 -2.19 -12.17 38.45
CA ILE A 97 -1.75 -11.57 39.72
C ILE A 97 -2.78 -11.82 40.83
N THR A 98 -4.07 -11.75 40.51
CA THR A 98 -5.15 -11.95 41.50
C THR A 98 -5.24 -13.41 41.95
N ASP A 99 -5.07 -14.37 41.05
CA ASP A 99 -5.01 -15.79 41.40
C ASP A 99 -3.81 -16.13 42.29
N CYS A 100 -2.68 -15.44 42.11
CA CYS A 100 -1.51 -15.57 43.00
C CYS A 100 -1.73 -14.95 44.39
N GLN A 101 -2.59 -13.94 44.51
CA GLN A 101 -2.86 -13.24 45.78
C GLN A 101 -4.02 -13.84 46.59
N THR A 102 -4.91 -14.59 45.95
CA THR A 102 -6.09 -15.20 46.60
C THR A 102 -5.84 -16.65 47.03
N GLY A 103 -4.63 -17.19 46.79
CA GLY A 103 -4.20 -18.54 47.13
C GLY A 103 -3.27 -18.64 48.35
N ALA A 104 -3.33 -17.69 49.30
CA ALA A 104 -2.55 -17.70 50.54
C ALA A 104 -3.46 -17.75 51.79
#